data_AF-A0AAV8ZZX0-F1
#
_entry.id   AF-A0AAV8ZZX0-F1
#
_cell.length_a   1.000
_cell.length_b   1.000
_cell.length_c   1.000
_cell.angle_alpha   90.00
_cell.angle_beta   90.00
_cell.angle_gamma   90.00
#
_symmetry.space_group_name_H-M   'P 1'
#
loop_
_entity.id
_entity.type
_entity.pdbx_description
1 polymer ?
#
loop_
_entity_poly.entity_id
_entity_poly.type
_entity_poly.pdbx_seq_one_letter_code
_entity_poly.pdbx_strand_id
1 'polypeptide(L)'
;MSAVPGVFPMSHHSYCLRHLKINFREAITDAVAYGLRIEDYTRSLAHMHGYSEQAAKWVEDSDPNHWANALFSGERYGEMYANCAESFNSWILEARNLPIVQMVDHICVQMMEMMYRRRNESSNWETFLCPSIMEKLQKIQANSRGLQEVSTEPG
;
A
#
# COMPACT_ATOMS: atom_id res chain seq x y z
N MET A 1 11.77 -17.91 4.53
CA MET A 1 10.49 -18.37 3.93
C MET A 1 10.77 -19.12 2.63
N SER A 2 11.17 -20.40 2.70
CA SER A 2 11.58 -21.16 1.50
C SER A 2 10.47 -22.01 0.86
N ALA A 3 9.33 -22.18 1.52
CA ALA A 3 8.27 -23.07 1.04
C ALA A 3 7.33 -22.44 0.00
N VAL A 4 7.05 -21.13 0.12
CA VAL A 4 6.05 -20.47 -0.74
C VAL A 4 6.48 -20.37 -2.21
N PRO A 5 7.73 -19.99 -2.53
CA PRO A 5 8.17 -19.93 -3.93
C PRO A 5 8.14 -21.29 -4.65
N GLY A 6 8.21 -22.41 -3.90
CA GLY A 6 8.13 -23.76 -4.46
C GLY A 6 6.73 -24.14 -4.94
N VAL A 7 5.68 -23.50 -4.41
CA VAL A 7 4.27 -23.75 -4.77
C VAL A 7 3.71 -22.61 -5.61
N PHE A 8 4.07 -21.37 -5.28
CA PHE A 8 3.61 -20.14 -5.93
C PHE A 8 4.82 -19.30 -6.36
N PRO A 9 5.50 -19.67 -7.46
CA PRO A 9 6.75 -19.02 -7.89
C PRO A 9 6.59 -17.53 -8.24
N MET A 10 5.38 -17.09 -8.61
CA MET A 10 5.07 -15.69 -8.90
C MET A 10 4.51 -14.92 -7.70
N SER A 11 4.45 -15.54 -6.52
CA SER A 11 4.00 -14.87 -5.29
C SER A 11 5.16 -14.07 -4.70
N HIS A 12 5.28 -12.82 -5.12
CA HIS A 12 6.21 -11.89 -4.50
C HIS A 12 5.69 -11.48 -3.12
N HIS A 13 6.51 -11.62 -2.09
CA HIS A 13 6.15 -11.28 -0.71
C HIS A 13 6.64 -9.90 -0.38
N SER A 14 5.72 -8.97 -0.11
CA SER A 14 6.08 -7.64 0.37
C SER A 14 5.96 -7.56 1.89
N TYR A 15 6.82 -6.74 2.51
CA TYR A 15 6.65 -6.36 3.90
C TYR A 15 5.70 -5.17 4.01
N CYS A 16 4.87 -5.19 5.05
CA CYS A 16 4.00 -4.07 5.38
C CYS A 16 4.84 -2.89 5.89
N LEU A 17 4.76 -1.74 5.21
CA LEU A 17 5.52 -0.54 5.55
C LEU A 17 5.25 -0.06 6.98
N ARG A 18 4.02 -0.21 7.48
CA ARG A 18 3.67 0.11 8.88
C ARG A 18 4.53 -0.67 9.88
N HIS A 19 4.58 -1.98 9.74
CA HIS A 19 5.37 -2.84 10.64
C HIS A 19 6.85 -2.58 10.49
N LEU A 20 7.29 -2.29 9.27
CA LEU A 20 8.67 -1.89 9.00
C LEU A 20 9.05 -0.61 9.75
N LYS A 21 8.25 0.45 9.63
CA LYS A 21 8.49 1.72 10.34
C LYS A 21 8.55 1.53 11.85
N ILE A 22 7.64 0.72 12.41
CA ILE A 22 7.65 0.37 13.84
C ILE A 22 8.95 -0.36 14.23
N ASN A 23 9.35 -1.38 13.47
CA ASN A 23 10.54 -2.18 13.75
C ASN A 23 11.83 -1.38 13.62
N PHE A 24 11.89 -0.43 12.70
CA PHE A 24 13.06 0.39 12.40
C PHE A 24 12.97 1.81 12.98
N ARG A 25 12.11 2.03 14.00
CA ARG A 25 11.96 3.31 14.73
C ARG A 25 11.84 4.53 13.81
N GLU A 26 11.01 4.42 12.77
CA GLU A 26 10.76 5.47 11.77
C GLU A 26 11.98 5.88 10.91
N ALA A 27 13.08 5.12 10.93
CA ALA A 27 14.23 5.37 10.05
C ALA A 27 13.84 5.25 8.56
N ILE A 28 12.87 4.40 8.26
CA ILE A 28 12.33 4.22 6.90
C ILE A 28 11.33 5.35 6.62
N THR A 29 11.77 6.34 5.84
CA THR A 29 10.93 7.46 5.43
C THR A 29 10.07 7.11 4.22
N ASP A 30 8.96 7.84 4.06
CA ASP A 30 8.09 7.66 2.90
C ASP A 30 8.83 7.99 1.58
N ALA A 31 9.77 8.94 1.58
CA ALA A 31 10.56 9.26 0.41
C ALA A 31 11.36 8.06 -0.11
N VAL A 32 11.98 7.30 0.80
CA VAL A 32 12.72 6.08 0.45
C VAL A 32 11.76 4.96 0.05
N ALA A 33 10.70 4.74 0.83
CA ALA A 33 9.77 3.65 0.58
C ALA A 33 9.00 3.79 -0.74
N TYR A 34 8.49 4.99 -1.03
CA TYR A 34 7.64 5.27 -2.18
C TYR A 34 8.39 5.68 -3.45
N GLY A 35 9.72 5.77 -3.42
CA GLY A 35 10.53 6.06 -4.61
C GLY A 35 10.07 5.21 -5.80
N LEU A 36 9.63 5.87 -6.87
CA LEU A 36 9.04 5.18 -8.04
C LEU A 36 10.13 4.56 -8.90
N ARG A 37 11.28 5.22 -9.00
CA ARG A 37 12.44 4.75 -9.75
C ARG A 37 13.62 4.50 -8.84
N ILE A 38 14.56 3.70 -9.31
CA ILE A 38 15.78 3.37 -8.59
C ILE A 38 16.57 4.65 -8.27
N GLU A 39 16.54 5.64 -9.16
CA GLU A 39 17.19 6.94 -8.94
C GLU A 39 16.55 7.72 -7.78
N ASP A 40 15.22 7.66 -7.62
CA ASP A 40 14.51 8.34 -6.53
C ASP A 40 14.81 7.66 -5.18
N TYR A 41 14.83 6.33 -5.17
CA TYR A 41 15.24 5.53 -4.01
C TYR A 41 16.68 5.86 -3.60
N THR A 42 17.61 5.78 -4.56
CA THR A 42 19.04 5.99 -4.32
C THR A 42 19.32 7.41 -3.84
N ARG A 43 18.65 8.41 -4.42
CA ARG A 43 18.76 9.81 -3.99
C ARG A 43 18.26 10.00 -2.56
N SER A 44 17.12 9.39 -2.22
CA SER A 44 16.55 9.48 -0.88
C SER A 44 17.44 8.78 0.16
N LEU A 45 18.04 7.65 -0.19
CA LEU A 45 19.01 6.94 0.65
C LEU A 45 20.31 7.75 0.83
N ALA A 46 20.86 8.32 -0.23
CA ALA A 46 22.04 9.19 -0.17
C ALA A 46 21.79 10.42 0.72
N HIS A 47 20.61 11.03 0.62
CA HIS A 47 20.21 12.11 1.52
C HIS A 47 20.16 11.66 2.98
N MET A 48 19.74 10.41 3.24
CA MET A 48 19.74 9.83 4.58
C MET A 48 21.14 9.64 5.15
N HIS A 49 22.11 9.17 4.35
CA HIS A 49 23.53 9.09 4.76
C HIS A 49 24.06 10.45 5.22
N GLY A 50 23.66 11.54 4.56
CA GLY A 50 24.06 12.89 4.95
C GLY A 50 23.52 13.34 6.32
N TYR A 51 22.44 12.75 6.81
CA TYR A 51 21.83 13.07 8.10
C TYR A 51 22.18 12.06 9.21
N SER A 52 22.15 10.77 8.89
CA SER A 52 22.44 9.69 9.83
C SER A 52 22.90 8.44 9.10
N GLU A 53 24.20 8.18 9.17
CA GLU A 53 24.83 6.97 8.64
C GLU A 53 24.22 5.68 9.22
N GLN A 54 23.91 5.70 10.53
CA GLN A 54 23.31 4.55 11.19
C GLN A 54 21.90 4.23 10.66
N ALA A 55 21.08 5.26 10.41
CA ALA A 55 19.74 5.07 9.87
C ALA A 55 19.81 4.54 8.43
N ALA A 56 20.69 5.09 7.60
CA ALA A 56 20.88 4.64 6.23
C ALA A 56 21.32 3.17 6.18
N LYS A 57 22.28 2.78 7.02
CA LYS A 57 22.72 1.38 7.12
C LYS A 57 21.59 0.43 7.53
N TRP A 58 20.73 0.83 8.47
CA TRP A 58 19.55 0.02 8.82
C TRP A 58 18.59 -0.14 7.65
N VAL A 59 18.40 0.90 6.83
CA VAL A 59 17.59 0.81 5.62
C VAL A 59 18.18 -0.20 4.65
N GLU A 60 19.48 -0.17 4.41
CA GLU A 60 20.17 -1.13 3.54
C GLU A 60 20.07 -2.57 4.07
N ASP A 61 20.23 -2.75 5.38
CA ASP A 61 20.16 -4.06 6.06
C ASP A 61 18.72 -4.61 6.17
N SER A 62 17.69 -3.81 5.86
CA SER A 62 16.27 -4.17 6.03
C SER A 62 15.64 -4.94 4.87
N ASP A 63 16.45 -5.46 3.94
CA ASP A 63 16.03 -6.13 2.71
C ASP A 63 15.05 -5.29 1.86
N PRO A 64 15.53 -4.17 1.26
CA PRO A 64 14.73 -3.25 0.47
C PRO A 64 13.93 -3.88 -0.67
N ASN A 65 14.37 -5.03 -1.19
CA ASN A 65 13.67 -5.73 -2.27
C ASN A 65 12.28 -6.21 -1.86
N HIS A 66 11.96 -6.28 -0.56
CA HIS A 66 10.66 -6.69 -0.07
C HIS A 66 9.74 -5.52 0.28
N TRP A 67 10.23 -4.26 0.25
CA TRP A 67 9.42 -3.13 0.72
C TRP A 67 9.67 -1.80 0.03
N ALA A 68 10.78 -1.56 -0.67
CA ALA A 68 11.03 -0.32 -1.41
C ALA A 68 10.40 -0.38 -2.81
N ASN A 69 9.58 0.61 -3.18
CA ASN A 69 8.72 0.53 -4.37
C ASN A 69 9.52 0.36 -5.66
N ALA A 70 10.63 1.09 -5.78
CA ALA A 70 11.56 0.98 -6.90
C ALA A 70 12.28 -0.37 -7.04
N LEU A 71 12.37 -1.17 -5.97
CA LEU A 71 13.19 -2.40 -5.93
C LEU A 71 12.36 -3.67 -5.89
N PHE A 72 11.12 -3.58 -5.42
CA PHE A 72 10.23 -4.74 -5.31
C PHE A 72 9.87 -5.29 -6.69
N SER A 73 10.04 -6.59 -6.88
CA SER A 73 9.89 -7.25 -8.19
C SER A 73 8.42 -7.45 -8.62
N GLY A 74 7.46 -7.31 -7.70
CA GLY A 74 6.04 -7.43 -8.00
C GLY A 74 5.34 -6.10 -8.20
N GLU A 75 4.06 -6.16 -8.55
CA GLU A 75 3.24 -4.96 -8.74
C GLU A 75 2.53 -4.60 -7.44
N ARG A 76 2.90 -3.48 -6.82
CA ARG A 76 2.25 -3.02 -5.57
C ARG A 76 1.17 -2.00 -5.77
N TYR A 77 1.10 -1.34 -6.93
CA TYR A 77 0.07 -0.35 -7.23
C TYR A 77 -0.08 0.76 -6.16
N GLY A 78 0.99 1.06 -5.40
CA GLY A 78 0.97 2.02 -4.29
C GLY A 78 0.48 1.45 -2.94
N GLU A 79 0.02 0.20 -2.90
CA GLU A 79 -0.38 -0.51 -1.69
C GLU A 79 0.85 -1.03 -0.93
N MET A 80 1.42 -0.17 -0.10
CA MET A 80 2.60 -0.49 0.73
C MET A 80 2.24 -0.97 2.14
N TYR A 81 0.96 -0.87 2.51
CA TYR A 81 0.45 -1.23 3.82
C TYR A 81 -0.43 -2.47 3.72
N ALA A 82 -0.48 -3.26 4.79
CA ALA A 82 -1.39 -4.42 4.89
C ALA A 82 -2.84 -4.01 5.20
N ASN A 83 -3.27 -2.82 4.76
CA ASN A 83 -4.56 -2.22 5.10
C ASN A 83 -5.73 -3.16 4.80
N CYS A 84 -5.69 -3.88 3.67
CA CYS A 84 -6.72 -4.84 3.30
C CYS A 84 -6.82 -6.00 4.31
N ALA A 85 -5.69 -6.57 4.71
CA ALA A 85 -5.65 -7.67 5.66
C ALA A 85 -6.03 -7.20 7.08
N GLU A 86 -5.53 -6.04 7.50
CA GLU A 86 -5.87 -5.43 8.80
C GLU A 86 -7.36 -5.08 8.89
N SER A 87 -7.92 -4.48 7.83
CA SER A 87 -9.34 -4.15 7.75
C SER A 87 -10.21 -5.41 7.76
N PHE A 88 -9.83 -6.44 7.01
CA PHE A 88 -10.53 -7.72 7.02
C PHE A 88 -10.50 -8.37 8.40
N ASN A 89 -9.34 -8.44 9.04
CA ASN A 89 -9.18 -9.01 10.38
C ASN A 89 -10.00 -8.27 11.45
N SER A 90 -10.11 -6.94 11.32
CA SER A 90 -10.99 -6.12 12.17
C SER A 90 -12.46 -6.41 11.89
N TRP A 91 -12.83 -6.52 10.61
CA TRP A 91 -14.20 -6.74 10.18
C TRP A 91 -14.77 -8.10 10.61
N ILE A 92 -13.94 -9.14 10.67
CA ILE A 92 -14.34 -10.49 11.12
C ILE A 92 -14.07 -10.74 12.62
N LEU A 93 -13.73 -9.71 13.40
CA LEU A 93 -13.25 -9.87 14.77
C LEU A 93 -14.22 -10.64 15.67
N GLU A 94 -15.52 -10.43 15.49
CA GLU A 94 -16.58 -11.12 16.23
C GLU A 94 -16.77 -12.57 15.74
N ALA A 95 -16.78 -12.77 14.42
CA ALA A 95 -16.95 -14.09 13.80
C ALA A 95 -15.79 -15.06 14.08
N ARG A 96 -14.55 -14.56 14.15
CA ARG A 96 -13.36 -15.43 14.19
C ARG A 96 -13.29 -16.35 15.41
N ASN A 97 -14.01 -16.01 16.49
CA ASN A 97 -14.03 -16.79 17.73
C ASN A 97 -15.19 -17.82 17.76
N LEU A 98 -16.02 -17.88 16.71
CA LEU A 98 -17.12 -18.82 16.60
C LEU A 98 -16.63 -20.18 16.05
N PRO A 99 -17.36 -21.28 16.31
CA PRO A 99 -17.19 -22.54 15.59
C PRO A 99 -17.24 -22.33 14.07
N ILE A 100 -16.49 -23.13 13.31
CA ILE A 100 -16.27 -22.94 11.86
C ILE A 100 -17.57 -22.70 11.09
N VAL A 101 -18.62 -23.48 11.33
CA VAL A 101 -19.90 -23.34 10.64
C VAL A 101 -20.56 -21.99 10.93
N GLN A 102 -20.55 -21.56 12.20
CA GLN A 102 -21.12 -20.29 12.63
C GLN A 102 -20.27 -19.10 12.15
N MET A 103 -18.95 -19.25 12.14
CA MET A 103 -18.03 -18.24 11.60
C MET A 103 -18.32 -17.98 10.12
N VAL A 104 -18.45 -19.04 9.31
CA VAL A 104 -18.74 -18.91 7.88
C VAL A 104 -20.12 -18.28 7.65
N ASP A 105 -21.15 -18.75 8.35
CA ASP A 105 -22.50 -18.21 8.23
C ASP A 105 -22.55 -16.71 8.58
N HIS A 106 -21.91 -16.32 9.68
CA HIS A 106 -21.82 -14.92 10.09
C HIS A 106 -21.09 -14.05 9.05
N ILE A 107 -19.96 -14.51 8.51
CA ILE A 107 -19.23 -13.79 7.45
C ILE A 107 -20.10 -13.64 6.21
N CYS A 108 -20.84 -14.67 5.80
CA CYS A 108 -21.76 -14.61 4.67
C CYS A 108 -22.86 -13.56 4.89
N VAL A 109 -23.47 -13.52 6.07
CA VAL A 109 -24.48 -12.50 6.42
C VAL A 109 -23.87 -11.09 6.35
N GLN A 110 -22.71 -10.87 6.96
CA GLN A 110 -22.02 -9.58 6.91
C GLN A 110 -21.69 -9.15 5.46
N MET A 111 -21.25 -10.08 4.60
CA MET A 111 -21.02 -9.82 3.18
C MET A 111 -22.31 -9.38 2.47
N MET A 112 -23.42 -10.08 2.71
CA MET A 112 -24.71 -9.76 2.10
C MET A 112 -25.20 -8.37 2.51
N GLU A 113 -25.12 -8.04 3.80
CA GLU A 113 -25.48 -6.70 4.31
C GLU A 113 -24.60 -5.60 3.71
N MET A 114 -23.29 -5.83 3.61
CA MET A 114 -22.35 -4.89 3.00
C MET A 114 -22.69 -4.66 1.53
N MET A 115 -22.93 -5.72 0.76
CA MET A 115 -23.29 -5.62 -0.66
C MET A 115 -24.62 -4.89 -0.86
N TYR A 116 -25.61 -5.20 -0.02
CA TYR A 116 -26.91 -4.52 -0.04
C TYR A 116 -26.78 -3.03 0.26
N ARG A 117 -26.02 -2.67 1.30
CA ARG A 117 -25.75 -1.27 1.66
C ARG A 117 -25.07 -0.51 0.52
N ARG A 118 -23.99 -1.08 -0.04
CA ARG A 118 -23.27 -0.46 -1.17
C ARG A 118 -24.15 -0.28 -2.40
N ARG A 119 -25.02 -1.24 -2.69
CA ARG A 119 -25.99 -1.14 -3.78
C ARG A 119 -26.95 0.04 -3.56
N ASN A 120 -27.51 0.16 -2.36
CA ASN A 120 -28.41 1.26 -2.02
C ASN A 120 -27.70 2.61 -2.02
N GLU A 121 -26.45 2.69 -1.54
CA GLU A 121 -25.66 3.93 -1.63
C GLU A 121 -25.37 4.29 -3.09
N SER A 122 -25.09 3.31 -3.94
CA SER A 122 -24.81 3.52 -5.36
C SER A 122 -26.01 3.99 -6.18
N SER A 123 -27.25 3.78 -5.70
CA SER A 123 -28.44 4.22 -6.44
C SER A 123 -28.51 5.74 -6.60
N ASN A 124 -27.82 6.48 -5.73
CA ASN A 124 -27.77 7.94 -5.76
C ASN A 124 -26.49 8.46 -6.45
N TRP A 125 -25.68 7.59 -7.06
CA TRP A 125 -24.47 8.04 -7.75
C TRP A 125 -24.81 8.63 -9.10
N GLU A 126 -24.34 9.85 -9.33
CA GLU A 126 -24.55 10.58 -10.60
C GLU A 126 -23.50 10.22 -11.67
N THR A 127 -22.42 9.56 -11.26
CA THR A 127 -21.30 9.21 -12.14
C THR A 127 -20.97 7.72 -12.04
N PHE A 128 -20.22 7.22 -13.02
CA PHE A 128 -19.70 5.85 -12.99
C PHE A 128 -18.71 5.61 -11.84
N LEU A 129 -18.05 6.66 -11.35
CA LEU A 129 -17.08 6.56 -10.26
C LEU A 129 -17.75 6.72 -8.90
N CYS A 130 -17.23 5.99 -7.91
CA CYS A 130 -17.57 6.20 -6.51
C CYS A 130 -17.26 7.66 -6.11
N PRO A 131 -18.13 8.32 -5.31
CA PRO A 131 -17.92 9.71 -4.88
C PRO A 131 -16.52 9.99 -4.32
N SER A 132 -15.95 9.06 -3.55
CA SER A 132 -14.61 9.21 -2.98
C SER A 132 -13.49 9.26 -4.03
N ILE A 133 -13.62 8.48 -5.12
CA ILE A 133 -12.67 8.48 -6.23
C ILE A 133 -12.89 9.72 -7.09
N MET A 134 -14.14 10.11 -7.31
CA MET A 134 -14.46 11.34 -8.05
C MET A 134 -13.88 12.57 -7.35
N GLU A 135 -14.00 12.66 -6.03
CA GLU A 135 -13.43 13.74 -5.22
C GLU A 135 -11.89 13.77 -5.34
N LYS A 136 -11.23 12.61 -5.25
CA LYS A 136 -9.78 12.50 -5.45
C LYS A 136 -9.37 12.97 -6.86
N LEU A 137 -10.09 12.55 -7.89
CA LEU A 137 -9.81 12.94 -9.27
C LEU A 137 -9.97 14.45 -9.47
N GLN A 138 -11.03 15.05 -8.91
CA GLN A 138 -11.24 16.50 -8.96
C GLN A 138 -10.10 17.28 -8.28
N LYS A 139 -9.63 16.80 -7.12
CA LYS A 139 -8.46 17.39 -6.43
C LYS A 139 -7.20 17.32 -7.29
N ILE A 140 -6.93 16.17 -7.91
CA ILE A 140 -5.78 16.01 -8.80
C ILE A 140 -5.90 16.96 -10.00
N GLN A 141 -7.07 17.04 -10.62
CA GLN A 141 -7.31 17.92 -11.75
C GLN A 141 -7.13 19.40 -11.37
N ALA A 142 -7.63 19.81 -10.21
CA ALA A 142 -7.46 21.18 -9.71
C ALA A 142 -5.98 21.51 -9.48
N ASN A 143 -5.23 20.60 -8.85
CA ASN A 143 -3.81 20.77 -8.57
C ASN A 143 -2.97 20.81 -9.86
N SER A 144 -3.35 20.03 -10.87
CA SER A 144 -2.65 19.98 -12.16
C SER A 144 -2.73 21.30 -12.94
N ARG A 145 -3.78 22.11 -12.74
CA ARG A 145 -3.95 23.39 -13.46
C ARG A 145 -2.89 24.43 -13.09
N GLY A 146 -2.19 24.27 -11.96
CA GLY A 146 -1.12 25.17 -11.52
C GLY A 146 0.29 24.73 -11.92
N LEU A 147 0.46 23.58 -12.58
CA LEU A 147 1.77 23.06 -12.96
C LEU A 147 2.15 23.56 -14.36
N GLN A 148 3.29 24.21 -14.48
CA GLN A 148 3.91 24.54 -15.77
C GLN A 148 4.80 23.38 -16.22
N GLU A 149 4.79 23.09 -17.51
CA GLU A 149 5.62 22.06 -18.13
C GLU A 149 7.10 22.47 -18.02
N VAL A 150 7.93 21.65 -17.36
CA VAL A 150 9.38 21.85 -17.35
C VAL A 150 9.94 21.18 -18.60
N SER A 151 10.25 21.99 -19.62
CA SER A 151 10.97 21.54 -20.81
C SER A 151 12.28 20.87 -20.39
N THR A 152 12.42 19.58 -20.66
CA THR A 152 13.72 18.91 -20.57
C THR A 152 14.43 19.13 -21.89
N GLU A 153 15.52 19.90 -21.87
CA GLU A 153 16.37 20.04 -23.05
C GLU A 153 17.06 18.71 -23.37
N PRO A 154 17.08 18.27 -24.65
CA PRO A 154 17.83 17.10 -25.05
C PRO A 154 19.33 17.43 -25.05
N GLY A 155 20.10 16.65 -24.29
CA GLY A 155 21.57 16.70 -24.26
C GLY A 155 22.22 16.08 -25.48
#